data_AF-A0A5J4N7L0-F1
#
_entry.id   AF-A0A5J4N7L0-F1
#
_cell.length_a   1.000
_cell.length_b   1.000
_cell.length_c   1.000
_cell.angle_alpha   90.00
_cell.angle_beta   90.00
_cell.angle_gamma   90.00
#
_symmetry.space_group_name_H-M   'P 1'
#
loop_
_entity.id
_entity.type
_entity.pdbx_description
1 polymer ?
#
loop_
_entity_poly.entity_id
_entity_poly.type
_entity_poly.pdbx_seq_one_letter_code
_entity_poly.pdbx_strand_id
1 'polypeptide(L)'
;KEDVRQSDYRAMYSCGLLLLSTALHKQTISPLLIHAAKVVGNKLLLSIPALFNSSSYWKNAISVCYNTATEVCPSLDVNLVLPQQVRGNCSFDFDVVITNNENVNWAMEQARFLNPAYDKNVIYANLDLPNTPSALHLEDDRTLVDEQYTDVCLGGTFDRLHNGHKILLSVGALLARKRLLVGVTTDSMLKNKHLAPLILSIGGRCAGIQSFLSTIGFPVSKLEVAELRDAFGPPAYCPEYRCIVASAESVPVGNTHITR
;
A
#
# COMPACT_ATOMS: atom_id res chain seq x y z
N LYS A 1 0.90 38.29 23.93
CA LYS A 1 -0.48 38.23 23.39
C LYS A 1 -0.37 38.13 21.88
N GLU A 2 -0.42 36.91 21.36
CA GLU A 2 -1.08 36.51 20.11
C GLU A 2 -0.75 35.04 19.93
N ASP A 3 -1.49 34.26 20.71
CA ASP A 3 -1.62 32.82 20.56
C ASP A 3 -2.60 32.62 19.39
N VAL A 4 -2.06 32.55 18.17
CA VAL A 4 -2.84 32.24 16.98
C VAL A 4 -3.19 30.77 17.08
N ARG A 5 -4.35 30.52 17.70
CA ARG A 5 -5.06 29.25 17.68
C ARG A 5 -5.01 28.68 16.27
N GLN A 6 -4.32 27.56 16.16
CA GLN A 6 -4.32 26.67 15.03
C GLN A 6 -5.77 26.35 14.69
N SER A 7 -6.30 27.05 13.69
CA SER A 7 -7.68 26.91 13.25
C SER A 7 -7.90 25.47 12.81
N ASP A 8 -8.98 24.87 13.32
CA ASP A 8 -9.52 23.58 12.87
C ASP A 8 -9.79 23.62 11.37
N TYR A 9 -8.77 23.36 10.55
CA TYR A 9 -8.95 23.06 9.14
C TYR A 9 -9.56 21.67 9.06
N ARG A 10 -10.88 21.61 9.13
CA ARG A 10 -11.61 20.38 8.82
C ARG A 10 -11.31 20.05 7.36
N ALA A 11 -10.72 18.88 7.12
CA ALA A 11 -10.45 18.41 5.76
C ALA A 11 -11.70 18.53 4.90
N MET A 12 -11.53 19.04 3.68
CA MET A 12 -12.63 19.36 2.76
C MET A 12 -13.24 18.09 2.14
N TYR A 13 -12.42 17.04 1.97
CA TYR A 13 -12.82 15.79 1.33
C TYR A 13 -12.56 14.61 2.25
N SER A 14 -13.43 13.59 2.17
CA SER A 14 -13.27 12.35 2.95
C SER A 14 -12.19 11.47 2.32
N CYS A 15 -12.32 11.18 1.03
CA CYS A 15 -11.42 10.31 0.29
C CYS A 15 -10.78 11.06 -0.87
N GLY A 16 -9.46 10.97 -1.03
CA GLY A 16 -8.73 11.58 -2.14
C GLY A 16 -7.91 10.59 -2.92
N LEU A 17 -7.63 10.92 -4.18
CA LEU A 17 -6.65 10.25 -5.04
C LEU A 17 -5.48 11.21 -5.29
N LEU A 18 -4.28 10.87 -4.85
CA LEU A 18 -3.05 11.58 -5.21
C LEU A 18 -2.36 10.83 -6.35
N LEU A 19 -2.28 11.50 -7.50
CA LEU A 19 -1.54 11.02 -8.67
C LEU A 19 -0.06 11.37 -8.50
N LEU A 20 0.77 10.37 -8.32
CA LEU A 20 2.21 10.53 -8.22
C LEU A 20 2.83 10.54 -9.63
N SER A 21 3.87 11.34 -9.81
CA SER A 21 4.73 11.22 -10.98
C SER A 21 5.56 9.93 -10.92
N THR A 22 6.19 9.59 -12.04
CA THR A 22 7.00 8.38 -12.19
C THR A 22 8.24 8.34 -11.29
N ALA A 23 8.76 9.49 -10.84
CA ALA A 23 9.94 9.59 -10.00
C ALA A 23 9.57 9.50 -8.51
N LEU A 24 9.83 8.34 -7.90
CA LEU A 24 9.49 8.05 -6.51
C LEU A 24 10.66 8.31 -5.57
N HIS A 25 10.86 9.59 -5.26
CA HIS A 25 11.80 10.02 -4.23
C HIS A 25 11.06 10.60 -3.04
N LYS A 26 11.57 10.35 -1.83
CA LYS A 26 11.01 10.89 -0.59
C LYS A 26 10.89 12.42 -0.62
N GLN A 27 11.87 13.11 -1.22
CA GLN A 27 11.85 14.57 -1.36
C GLN A 27 10.68 15.07 -2.23
N THR A 28 10.19 14.26 -3.17
CA THR A 28 9.07 14.61 -4.04
C THR A 28 7.73 14.20 -3.41
N ILE A 29 7.67 13.02 -2.79
CA ILE A 29 6.43 12.46 -2.22
C ILE A 29 6.03 13.18 -0.92
N SER A 30 7.01 13.52 -0.07
CA SER A 30 6.77 14.19 1.21
C SER A 30 5.92 15.46 1.10
N PRO A 31 6.29 16.48 0.30
CA PRO A 31 5.50 17.70 0.17
C PRO A 31 4.11 17.45 -0.43
N LEU A 32 3.96 16.46 -1.33
CA LEU A 32 2.67 16.08 -1.89
C LEU A 32 1.74 15.45 -0.85
N LEU A 33 2.26 14.54 -0.02
CA LEU A 33 1.50 13.94 1.08
C LEU A 33 1.09 14.97 2.13
N ILE A 34 1.98 15.90 2.47
CA ILE A 34 1.68 17.01 3.39
C ILE A 34 0.57 17.89 2.80
N HIS A 35 0.63 18.21 1.51
CA HIS A 35 -0.41 18.99 0.84
C HIS A 35 -1.74 18.22 0.84
N ALA A 36 -1.74 16.93 0.48
CA ALA A 36 -2.93 16.11 0.45
C ALA A 36 -3.58 15.95 1.83
N ALA A 37 -2.79 15.81 2.90
CA ALA A 37 -3.27 15.69 4.27
C ALA A 37 -3.98 16.95 4.80
N LYS A 38 -3.78 18.13 4.18
CA LYS A 38 -4.53 19.35 4.50
C LYS A 38 -5.95 19.35 3.92
N VAL A 39 -6.17 18.54 2.90
CA VAL A 39 -7.38 18.59 2.06
C VAL A 39 -8.24 17.34 2.25
N VAL A 40 -7.62 16.19 2.57
CA VAL A 40 -8.24 14.87 2.70
C VAL A 40 -8.21 14.41 4.15
N GLY A 41 -9.36 13.97 4.68
CA GLY A 41 -9.52 13.70 6.11
C GLY A 41 -9.43 12.23 6.52
N ASN A 42 -9.94 11.31 5.69
CA ASN A 42 -10.06 9.91 6.08
C ASN A 42 -9.05 9.02 5.35
N LYS A 43 -9.10 9.00 4.02
CA LYS A 43 -8.34 8.04 3.21
C LYS A 43 -7.72 8.71 1.99
N LEU A 44 -6.45 8.42 1.74
CA LEU A 44 -5.75 8.86 0.54
C LEU A 44 -5.27 7.66 -0.27
N LEU A 45 -5.79 7.53 -1.48
CA LEU A 45 -5.27 6.60 -2.48
C LEU A 45 -4.07 7.23 -3.18
N LEU A 46 -2.98 6.49 -3.31
CA LEU A 46 -1.85 6.84 -4.16
C LEU A 46 -1.94 6.02 -5.43
N SER A 47 -1.79 6.67 -6.58
CA SER A 47 -1.67 5.99 -7.87
C SER A 47 -0.42 6.45 -8.58
N ILE A 48 0.28 5.49 -9.18
CA ILE A 48 1.46 5.73 -10.00
C ILE A 48 1.10 5.25 -11.41
N PRO A 49 1.31 6.07 -12.45
CA PRO A 49 1.07 5.65 -13.83
C PRO A 49 1.79 4.34 -14.13
N ALA A 50 1.06 3.37 -14.69
CA ALA A 50 1.53 2.00 -14.94
C ALA A 50 2.53 1.89 -16.13
N LEU A 51 3.42 2.86 -16.27
CA LEU A 51 4.49 2.87 -17.28
C LEU A 51 5.63 1.90 -16.90
N PHE A 52 5.65 1.41 -15.67
CA PHE A 52 6.67 0.49 -15.17
C PHE A 52 6.07 -0.83 -14.71
N ASN A 53 6.65 -1.93 -15.20
CA ASN A 53 6.22 -3.29 -14.90
C ASN A 53 7.24 -4.08 -14.06
N SER A 54 8.32 -3.44 -13.58
CA SER A 54 9.33 -4.15 -12.77
C SER A 54 8.85 -4.34 -11.34
N SER A 55 8.95 -5.57 -10.83
CA SER A 55 8.66 -5.89 -9.42
C SER A 55 9.54 -5.07 -8.47
N SER A 56 10.81 -4.85 -8.80
CA SER A 56 11.75 -4.04 -8.01
C SER A 56 11.32 -2.58 -7.89
N TYR A 57 10.81 -1.98 -8.97
CA TYR A 57 10.24 -0.64 -8.93
C TYR A 57 9.09 -0.55 -7.95
N TRP A 58 8.15 -1.50 -8.02
CA TRP A 58 6.96 -1.50 -7.16
C TRP A 58 7.27 -1.86 -5.69
N LYS A 59 8.23 -2.75 -5.42
CA LYS A 59 8.75 -2.99 -4.06
C LYS A 59 9.32 -1.70 -3.45
N ASN A 60 10.10 -0.95 -4.23
CA ASN A 60 10.62 0.35 -3.82
C ASN A 60 9.48 1.38 -3.64
N ALA A 61 8.53 1.44 -4.58
CA ALA A 61 7.38 2.33 -4.51
C ALA A 61 6.56 2.16 -3.23
N ILE A 62 6.20 0.91 -2.93
CA ILE A 62 5.50 0.51 -1.69
C ILE A 62 6.27 1.02 -0.48
N SER A 63 7.57 0.73 -0.41
CA SER A 63 8.41 1.09 0.73
C SER A 63 8.50 2.62 0.91
N VAL A 64 8.82 3.36 -0.16
CA VAL A 64 8.98 4.82 -0.10
C VAL A 64 7.65 5.49 0.26
N CYS A 65 6.53 5.08 -0.33
CA CYS A 65 5.22 5.69 -0.07
C CYS A 65 4.79 5.52 1.40
N TYR A 66 4.81 4.29 1.91
CA TYR A 66 4.34 4.00 3.26
C TYR A 66 5.29 4.53 4.35
N ASN A 67 6.61 4.48 4.13
CA ASN A 67 7.57 5.06 5.07
C ASN A 67 7.43 6.58 5.11
N THR A 68 7.33 7.25 3.96
CA THR A 68 7.12 8.70 3.91
C THR A 68 5.81 9.10 4.58
N ALA A 69 4.70 8.38 4.32
CA ALA A 69 3.42 8.63 4.95
C ALA A 69 3.46 8.49 6.48
N THR A 70 4.18 7.48 6.99
CA THR A 70 4.39 7.30 8.44
C THR A 70 5.05 8.51 9.08
N GLU A 71 5.98 9.15 8.39
CA GLU A 71 6.71 10.31 8.90
C GLU A 71 5.92 11.61 8.81
N VAL A 72 5.21 11.84 7.70
CA VAL A 72 4.67 13.18 7.37
C VAL A 72 3.17 13.32 7.57
N CYS A 73 2.41 12.23 7.57
CA CYS A 73 0.96 12.23 7.75
C CYS A 73 0.45 10.94 8.45
N PRO A 74 0.93 10.64 9.67
CA PRO A 74 0.66 9.36 10.35
C PRO A 74 -0.82 9.11 10.67
N SER A 75 -1.64 10.15 10.73
CA SER A 75 -3.08 10.08 11.01
C SER A 75 -3.94 9.85 9.77
N LEU A 76 -3.38 9.97 8.56
CA LEU A 76 -4.09 9.78 7.30
C LEU A 76 -3.96 8.34 6.82
N ASP A 77 -5.08 7.70 6.45
CA ASP A 77 -5.07 6.34 5.90
C ASP A 77 -4.58 6.34 4.44
N VAL A 78 -3.26 6.30 4.27
CA VAL A 78 -2.61 6.26 2.95
C VAL A 78 -2.61 4.82 2.42
N ASN A 79 -3.00 4.62 1.16
CA ASN A 79 -3.07 3.31 0.51
C ASN A 79 -2.57 3.39 -0.95
N LEU A 80 -1.53 2.64 -1.30
CA LEU A 80 -0.96 2.62 -2.66
C LEU A 80 -1.68 1.59 -3.54
N VAL A 81 -2.29 2.04 -4.63
CA VAL A 81 -2.95 1.18 -5.63
C VAL A 81 -1.90 0.40 -6.42
N LEU A 82 -2.09 -0.91 -6.55
CA LEU A 82 -1.15 -1.81 -7.23
C LEU A 82 -1.34 -1.84 -8.76
N PRO A 83 -0.28 -2.12 -9.55
CA PRO A 83 -0.30 -2.05 -11.03
C PRO A 83 -1.22 -3.07 -11.69
N GLN A 84 -1.42 -4.23 -11.05
CA GLN A 84 -2.17 -5.37 -11.61
C GLN A 84 -3.67 -5.08 -11.79
N GLN A 85 -4.14 -3.89 -11.43
CA GLN A 85 -5.53 -3.47 -11.42
C GLN A 85 -6.02 -2.82 -12.71
N VAL A 86 -5.16 -2.66 -13.72
CA VAL A 86 -5.49 -1.96 -14.97
C VAL A 86 -6.37 -2.80 -15.93
N ARG A 87 -6.92 -3.95 -15.49
CA ARG A 87 -7.71 -4.86 -16.36
C ARG A 87 -8.96 -5.49 -15.73
N GLY A 88 -9.38 -5.06 -14.53
CA GLY A 88 -10.54 -5.63 -13.82
C GLY A 88 -11.59 -4.56 -13.44
N ASN A 89 -12.83 -4.98 -13.20
CA ASN A 89 -13.99 -4.13 -12.81
C ASN A 89 -13.87 -3.46 -11.42
N CYS A 90 -12.65 -3.21 -10.92
CA CYS A 90 -12.44 -2.54 -9.64
C CYS A 90 -12.63 -1.03 -9.84
N SER A 91 -13.66 -0.47 -9.19
CA SER A 91 -13.88 0.97 -9.11
C SER A 91 -13.38 1.46 -7.76
N PHE A 92 -12.52 2.47 -7.76
CA PHE A 92 -12.04 3.10 -6.54
C PHE A 92 -12.88 4.33 -6.21
N ASP A 93 -13.33 4.43 -4.96
CA ASP A 93 -14.10 5.59 -4.51
C ASP A 93 -13.19 6.68 -3.97
N PHE A 94 -13.28 7.86 -4.60
CA PHE A 94 -12.62 9.08 -4.15
C PHE A 94 -13.45 10.31 -4.57
N ASP A 95 -13.27 11.40 -3.83
CA ASP A 95 -14.07 12.62 -3.96
C ASP A 95 -13.28 13.78 -4.58
N VAL A 96 -11.96 13.68 -4.57
CA VAL A 96 -11.02 14.66 -5.11
C VAL A 96 -9.80 13.98 -5.70
N VAL A 97 -9.27 14.55 -6.77
CA VAL A 97 -7.98 14.18 -7.35
C VAL A 97 -6.99 15.28 -7.03
N ILE A 98 -5.79 14.91 -6.59
CA ILE A 98 -4.68 15.80 -6.29
C ILE A 98 -3.54 15.41 -7.23
N THR A 99 -2.94 16.40 -7.89
CA THR A 99 -1.88 16.17 -8.88
C THR A 99 -0.90 17.34 -8.86
N ASN A 100 0.38 17.06 -9.08
CA ASN A 100 1.40 18.08 -9.37
C ASN A 100 1.65 18.27 -10.87
N ASN A 101 0.83 17.64 -11.72
CA ASN A 101 0.85 17.85 -13.17
C ASN A 101 -0.18 18.94 -13.53
N GLU A 102 0.28 19.98 -14.21
CA GLU A 102 -0.56 21.09 -14.70
C GLU A 102 -1.63 20.64 -15.71
N ASN A 103 -1.44 19.48 -16.35
CA ASN A 103 -2.40 18.92 -17.27
C ASN A 103 -3.58 18.26 -16.52
N VAL A 104 -4.63 19.05 -16.29
CA VAL A 104 -5.88 18.61 -15.66
C VAL A 104 -6.55 17.49 -16.46
N ASN A 105 -6.49 17.52 -17.80
CA ASN A 105 -7.10 16.49 -18.64
C ASN A 105 -6.43 15.13 -18.43
N TRP A 106 -5.10 15.11 -18.34
CA TRP A 106 -4.35 13.91 -17.99
C TRP A 106 -4.75 13.38 -16.62
N ALA A 107 -4.86 14.25 -15.61
CA ALA A 107 -5.27 13.85 -14.27
C ALA A 107 -6.70 13.27 -14.26
N MET A 108 -7.61 13.86 -15.02
CA MET A 108 -8.98 13.37 -15.19
C MET A 108 -9.02 12.01 -15.91
N GLU A 109 -8.18 11.81 -16.92
CA GLU A 109 -8.07 10.52 -17.61
C GLU A 109 -7.56 9.41 -16.67
N GLN A 110 -6.52 9.69 -15.88
CA GLN A 110 -6.01 8.74 -14.87
C GLN A 110 -7.04 8.46 -13.77
N ALA A 111 -7.81 9.47 -13.36
CA ALA A 111 -8.89 9.30 -12.40
C ALA A 111 -10.01 8.42 -12.96
N ARG A 112 -10.44 8.68 -14.21
CA ARG A 112 -11.47 7.88 -14.90
C ARG A 112 -11.03 6.46 -15.19
N PHE A 113 -9.73 6.24 -15.33
CA PHE A 113 -9.17 4.89 -15.41
C PHE A 113 -9.44 4.07 -14.12
N LEU A 114 -9.38 4.70 -12.95
CA LEU A 114 -9.64 4.06 -11.65
C LEU A 114 -11.13 4.10 -11.24
N ASN A 115 -11.88 5.08 -11.75
CA ASN A 115 -13.31 5.22 -11.52
C ASN A 115 -13.97 5.84 -12.76
N PRO A 116 -14.54 5.03 -13.68
CA PRO A 116 -15.08 5.51 -14.95
C PRO A 116 -16.16 6.58 -14.83
N ALA A 117 -16.86 6.65 -13.69
CA ALA A 117 -17.90 7.64 -13.42
C ALA A 117 -17.35 8.93 -12.76
N TYR A 118 -16.04 9.05 -12.60
CA TYR A 118 -15.44 10.21 -11.95
C TYR A 118 -15.57 11.47 -12.82
N ASP A 119 -16.25 12.48 -12.27
CA ASP A 119 -16.45 13.81 -12.86
C ASP A 119 -16.42 14.92 -11.79
N LYS A 120 -15.67 14.68 -10.71
CA LYS A 120 -15.55 15.62 -9.58
C LYS A 120 -14.30 16.50 -9.71
N ASN A 121 -13.83 17.07 -8.60
CA ASN A 121 -12.78 18.08 -8.57
C ASN A 121 -11.37 17.54 -8.82
N VAL A 122 -10.53 18.33 -9.48
CA VAL A 122 -9.08 18.11 -9.58
C VAL A 122 -8.38 19.31 -8.95
N ILE A 123 -7.48 19.06 -8.01
CA ILE A 123 -6.66 20.06 -7.33
C ILE A 123 -5.24 19.96 -7.85
N TYR A 124 -4.77 21.05 -8.45
CA TYR A 124 -3.37 21.21 -8.80
C TYR A 124 -2.57 21.63 -7.56
N ALA A 125 -1.69 20.75 -7.10
CA ALA A 125 -0.73 21.01 -6.04
C ALA A 125 0.47 21.75 -6.63
N ASN A 126 0.35 23.08 -6.72
CA ASN A 126 1.45 23.96 -7.12
C ASN A 126 2.53 23.97 -6.03
N LEU A 127 3.50 23.08 -6.16
CA LEU A 127 4.59 22.89 -5.21
C LEU A 127 5.91 23.00 -5.97
N ASP A 128 6.85 23.75 -5.41
CA ASP A 128 8.24 23.78 -5.88
C ASP A 128 8.93 22.45 -5.51
N LEU A 129 8.69 21.43 -6.32
CA LEU A 129 9.31 20.12 -6.13
C LEU A 129 10.75 20.15 -6.66
N PRO A 130 11.68 19.41 -6.02
CA PRO A 130 13.02 19.31 -6.55
C PRO A 130 12.98 18.79 -7.99
N ASN A 131 13.79 19.35 -8.88
CA ASN A 131 14.06 18.79 -10.20
C ASN A 131 14.82 17.47 -10.03
N THR A 132 14.13 16.43 -9.62
CA THR A 132 14.67 15.07 -9.63
C THR A 132 14.70 14.63 -11.08
N PRO A 133 15.84 14.18 -11.63
CA PRO A 133 15.84 13.57 -12.95
C PRO A 133 14.77 12.47 -12.96
N SER A 134 13.84 12.55 -13.91
CA SER A 134 12.87 11.48 -14.16
C SER A 134 13.63 10.17 -14.11
N ALA A 135 13.26 9.27 -13.19
CA ALA A 135 14.02 8.06 -12.93
C ALA A 135 14.09 7.18 -14.19
N LEU A 136 15.09 7.44 -15.03
CA LEU A 136 15.46 6.70 -16.23
C LEU A 136 16.99 6.60 -16.21
N HIS A 137 17.49 5.85 -15.24
CA HIS A 137 18.62 4.95 -15.37
C HIS A 137 18.44 3.83 -14.34
N LEU A 138 17.29 3.15 -14.42
CA LEU A 138 17.33 1.73 -14.11
C LEU A 138 17.99 1.12 -15.33
N GLU A 139 19.27 0.75 -15.17
CA GLU A 139 20.01 -0.04 -16.15
C GLU A 139 19.07 -1.09 -16.74
N ASP A 140 19.02 -1.10 -18.07
CA ASP A 140 18.27 -2.01 -18.93
C ASP A 140 18.81 -3.44 -18.74
N ASP A 141 18.66 -4.01 -17.55
CA ASP A 141 18.87 -5.42 -17.32
C ASP A 141 17.66 -6.14 -17.92
N ARG A 142 17.77 -6.45 -19.22
CA ARG A 142 16.81 -7.20 -20.04
C ARG A 142 16.64 -8.65 -19.59
N THR A 143 16.71 -8.91 -18.30
CA THR A 143 16.26 -10.14 -17.66
C THR A 143 14.96 -9.83 -16.92
N LEU A 144 13.92 -9.53 -17.70
CA LEU A 144 12.54 -9.39 -17.22
C LEU A 144 12.04 -10.75 -16.69
N VAL A 145 12.45 -11.09 -15.46
CA VAL A 145 11.69 -12.01 -14.64
C VAL A 145 10.72 -11.14 -13.87
N ASP A 146 9.49 -11.02 -14.38
CA ASP A 146 8.34 -10.59 -13.58
C ASP A 146 8.29 -11.57 -12.40
N GLU A 147 8.93 -11.20 -11.27
CA GLU A 147 9.06 -12.04 -10.07
C GLU A 147 7.70 -12.17 -9.39
N GLN A 148 6.74 -12.77 -10.09
CA GLN A 148 5.50 -13.22 -9.51
C GLN A 148 5.61 -14.72 -9.29
N TYR A 149 5.11 -15.14 -8.13
CA TYR A 149 5.01 -16.52 -7.75
C TYR A 149 3.56 -16.96 -7.89
N THR A 150 3.34 -18.21 -8.27
CA THR A 150 1.98 -18.76 -8.41
C THR A 150 1.21 -18.59 -7.11
N ASP A 151 1.78 -19.07 -6.01
CA ASP A 151 1.23 -19.00 -4.67
C ASP A 151 2.22 -18.29 -3.76
N VAL A 152 1.78 -17.21 -3.12
CA VAL A 152 2.53 -16.43 -2.14
C VAL A 152 1.83 -16.56 -0.79
N CYS A 153 2.61 -16.66 0.28
CA CYS A 153 2.06 -16.59 1.63
C CYS A 153 2.82 -15.59 2.51
N LEU A 154 2.13 -15.06 3.50
CA LEU A 154 2.69 -14.25 4.56
C LEU A 154 1.89 -14.46 5.84
N GLY A 155 2.49 -14.16 6.99
CA GLY A 155 1.87 -14.37 8.30
C GLY A 155 2.14 -13.21 9.25
N GLY A 156 1.22 -12.99 10.19
CA GLY A 156 1.37 -11.95 11.20
C GLY A 156 0.19 -11.85 12.13
N THR A 157 0.33 -11.03 13.18
CA THR A 157 -0.81 -10.69 14.04
C THR A 157 -1.75 -9.73 13.35
N PHE A 158 -1.24 -8.74 12.60
CA PHE A 158 -2.06 -7.74 11.91
C PHE A 158 -3.05 -7.02 12.85
N ASP A 159 -2.63 -6.75 14.09
CA ASP A 159 -3.39 -5.87 14.96
C ASP A 159 -3.28 -4.43 14.43
N ARG A 160 -4.41 -3.71 14.41
CA ARG A 160 -4.52 -2.31 13.98
C ARG A 160 -3.57 -1.96 12.83
N LEU A 161 -3.93 -2.38 11.62
CA LEU A 161 -3.08 -2.24 10.42
C LEU A 161 -2.44 -0.84 10.30
N HIS A 162 -1.14 -0.80 10.55
CA HIS A 162 -0.29 0.36 10.33
C HIS A 162 0.54 0.19 9.04
N ASN A 163 1.24 1.24 8.63
CA ASN A 163 1.99 1.27 7.37
C ASN A 163 3.03 0.14 7.24
N GLY A 164 3.66 -0.30 8.33
CA GLY A 164 4.50 -1.50 8.34
C GLY A 164 3.79 -2.78 7.89
N HIS A 165 2.57 -3.05 8.39
CA HIS A 165 1.76 -4.17 7.91
C HIS A 165 1.35 -3.98 6.44
N LYS A 166 1.02 -2.75 6.04
CA LYS A 166 0.64 -2.43 4.66
C LYS A 166 1.76 -2.70 3.67
N ILE A 167 3.02 -2.42 4.03
CA ILE A 167 4.19 -2.78 3.22
C ILE A 167 4.21 -4.29 2.99
N LEU A 168 4.15 -5.09 4.06
CA LEU A 168 4.18 -6.55 3.97
C LEU A 168 3.05 -7.11 3.09
N LEU A 169 1.83 -6.66 3.34
CA LEU A 169 0.63 -7.06 2.59
C LEU A 169 0.69 -6.62 1.12
N SER A 170 1.15 -5.40 0.84
CA SER A 170 1.28 -4.88 -0.53
C SER A 170 2.35 -5.61 -1.33
N VAL A 171 3.48 -5.96 -0.70
CA VAL A 171 4.53 -6.78 -1.35
C VAL A 171 4.00 -8.19 -1.63
N GLY A 172 3.31 -8.82 -0.67
CA GLY A 172 2.67 -10.11 -0.91
C GLY A 172 1.67 -10.09 -2.07
N ALA A 173 0.82 -9.07 -2.11
CA ALA A 173 -0.15 -8.86 -3.19
C ALA A 173 0.52 -8.60 -4.55
N LEU A 174 1.61 -7.82 -4.59
CA LEU A 174 2.39 -7.55 -5.79
C LEU A 174 3.00 -8.83 -6.38
N LEU A 175 3.53 -9.71 -5.54
CA LEU A 175 4.21 -10.94 -5.96
C LEU A 175 3.25 -12.09 -6.29
N ALA A 176 1.98 -12.02 -5.88
CA ALA A 176 1.03 -13.13 -6.02
C ALA A 176 0.37 -13.16 -7.41
N ARG A 177 0.71 -14.15 -8.23
CA ARG A 177 0.08 -14.35 -9.55
C ARG A 177 -1.30 -14.99 -9.46
N LYS A 178 -1.42 -16.11 -8.73
CA LYS A 178 -2.66 -16.90 -8.63
C LYS A 178 -3.31 -16.78 -7.26
N ARG A 179 -2.55 -16.88 -6.17
CA ARG A 179 -3.09 -16.89 -4.81
C ARG A 179 -2.17 -16.18 -3.82
N LEU A 180 -2.78 -15.40 -2.92
CA LEU A 180 -2.16 -14.86 -1.73
C LEU A 180 -2.82 -15.47 -0.49
N LEU A 181 -2.05 -16.23 0.29
CA LEU A 181 -2.45 -16.68 1.62
C LEU A 181 -1.95 -15.70 2.68
N VAL A 182 -2.85 -15.17 3.50
CA VAL A 182 -2.54 -14.36 4.67
C VAL A 182 -2.89 -15.12 5.94
N GLY A 183 -1.87 -15.58 6.65
CA GLY A 183 -2.02 -16.24 7.94
C GLY A 183 -2.14 -15.25 9.10
N VAL A 184 -3.21 -15.37 9.88
CA VAL A 184 -3.54 -14.47 10.98
C VAL A 184 -3.41 -15.20 12.31
N THR A 185 -2.46 -14.78 13.16
CA THR A 185 -2.20 -15.47 14.44
C THR A 185 -3.44 -15.47 15.33
N THR A 186 -3.79 -16.63 15.88
CA THR A 186 -4.89 -16.79 16.84
C THR A 186 -4.56 -16.27 18.24
N ASP A 187 -5.59 -16.02 19.04
CA ASP A 187 -5.45 -15.54 20.41
C ASP A 187 -4.64 -16.52 21.28
N SER A 188 -4.68 -17.82 20.97
CA SER A 188 -3.81 -18.84 21.58
C SER A 188 -2.32 -18.59 21.38
N MET A 189 -1.91 -18.01 20.25
CA MET A 189 -0.51 -17.63 19.98
C MET A 189 -0.14 -16.27 20.61
N LEU A 190 -1.14 -15.50 21.06
CA LEU A 190 -0.96 -14.18 21.67
C LEU A 190 -0.94 -14.22 23.20
N LYS A 191 -1.19 -15.39 23.82
CA LYS A 191 -1.27 -15.57 25.28
C LYS A 191 -0.04 -15.08 26.06
N ASN A 192 1.13 -15.04 25.44
CA ASN A 192 2.37 -14.57 26.06
C ASN A 192 2.62 -13.07 25.85
N LYS A 193 1.75 -12.34 25.14
CA LYS A 193 1.86 -10.88 24.97
C LYS A 193 1.11 -10.18 26.10
N HIS A 194 1.80 -9.34 26.87
CA HIS A 194 1.23 -8.57 27.98
C HIS A 194 0.01 -7.71 27.62
N LEU A 195 -0.16 -7.37 26.34
CA LEU A 195 -1.25 -6.53 25.83
C LEU A 195 -2.31 -7.30 25.04
N ALA A 196 -2.37 -8.64 25.15
CA ALA A 196 -3.33 -9.48 24.43
C ALA A 196 -4.80 -9.01 24.54
N PRO A 197 -5.30 -8.49 25.68
CA PRO A 197 -6.67 -8.00 25.78
C PRO A 197 -7.00 -6.75 24.93
N LEU A 198 -5.99 -6.02 24.46
CA LEU A 198 -6.15 -4.80 23.66
C LEU A 198 -6.11 -5.05 22.15
N ILE A 199 -5.76 -6.28 21.76
CA ILE A 199 -5.68 -6.74 20.38
C ILE A 199 -7.10 -6.94 19.84
N LEU A 200 -7.32 -6.57 18.58
CA LEU A 200 -8.58 -6.80 17.89
C LEU A 200 -8.90 -8.30 17.78
N SER A 201 -10.18 -8.65 17.83
CA SER A 201 -10.64 -10.03 17.59
C SER A 201 -10.10 -10.55 16.26
N ILE A 202 -9.92 -11.86 16.15
CA ILE A 202 -9.46 -12.48 14.90
C ILE A 202 -10.33 -12.08 13.70
N GLY A 203 -11.65 -12.03 13.87
CA GLY A 203 -12.58 -11.55 12.86
C GLY A 203 -12.33 -10.10 12.45
N GLY A 204 -12.08 -9.21 13.41
CA GLY A 204 -11.74 -7.82 13.14
C GLY A 204 -10.43 -7.65 12.35
N ARG A 205 -9.41 -8.47 12.67
CA ARG A 205 -8.11 -8.46 11.97
C ARG A 205 -8.23 -9.01 10.56
N CYS A 206 -8.93 -10.12 10.37
CA CYS A 206 -9.23 -10.69 9.05
C CYS A 206 -10.01 -9.70 8.16
N ALA A 207 -11.04 -9.05 8.71
CA ALA A 207 -11.82 -8.04 7.99
C ALA A 207 -10.96 -6.82 7.61
N GLY A 208 -10.06 -6.38 8.49
CA GLY A 208 -9.11 -5.31 8.19
C GLY A 208 -8.18 -5.64 7.02
N ILE A 209 -7.65 -6.87 6.98
CA ILE A 209 -6.78 -7.35 5.90
C ILE A 209 -7.54 -7.39 4.57
N GLN A 210 -8.74 -7.98 4.54
CA GLN A 210 -9.58 -8.05 3.34
C GLN A 210 -9.93 -6.65 2.81
N SER A 211 -10.34 -5.76 3.71
CA SER A 211 -10.67 -4.37 3.38
C SER A 211 -9.47 -3.61 2.80
N PHE A 212 -8.29 -3.74 3.43
CA PHE A 212 -7.07 -3.12 2.94
C PHE A 212 -6.64 -3.66 1.57
N LEU A 213 -6.58 -4.98 1.41
CA LEU A 213 -6.19 -5.61 0.15
C LEU A 213 -7.15 -5.25 -0.97
N SER A 214 -8.46 -5.21 -0.71
CA SER A 214 -9.44 -4.70 -1.67
C SER A 214 -9.22 -3.21 -1.99
N THR A 215 -8.87 -2.39 -0.99
CA THR A 215 -8.63 -0.93 -1.16
C THR A 215 -7.43 -0.64 -2.06
N ILE A 216 -6.39 -1.48 -2.05
CA ILE A 216 -5.23 -1.35 -2.95
C ILE A 216 -5.41 -2.10 -4.27
N GLY A 217 -6.58 -2.72 -4.44
CA GLY A 217 -6.93 -3.45 -5.65
C GLY A 217 -6.27 -4.83 -5.76
N PHE A 218 -6.29 -5.61 -4.69
CA PHE A 218 -6.02 -7.04 -4.80
C PHE A 218 -7.36 -7.79 -4.97
N PRO A 219 -7.50 -8.67 -5.98
CA PRO A 219 -8.76 -9.36 -6.24
C PRO A 219 -9.08 -10.36 -5.12
N VAL A 220 -10.26 -10.20 -4.51
CA VAL A 220 -10.74 -11.06 -3.41
C VAL A 220 -10.76 -12.53 -3.81
N SER A 221 -11.02 -12.86 -5.08
CA SER A 221 -10.99 -14.22 -5.61
C SER A 221 -9.62 -14.93 -5.52
N LYS A 222 -8.53 -14.16 -5.34
CA LYS A 222 -7.17 -14.68 -5.17
C LYS A 222 -6.71 -14.64 -3.70
N LEU A 223 -7.51 -14.09 -2.80
CA LEU A 223 -7.17 -13.91 -1.40
C LEU A 223 -7.70 -15.07 -0.56
N GLU A 224 -6.81 -15.68 0.21
CA GLU A 224 -7.14 -16.63 1.26
C GLU A 224 -6.66 -16.05 2.59
N VAL A 225 -7.56 -15.91 3.57
CA VAL A 225 -7.21 -15.48 4.92
C VAL A 225 -7.46 -16.64 5.86
N ALA A 226 -6.40 -17.13 6.51
CA ALA A 226 -6.46 -18.33 7.35
C ALA A 226 -5.98 -18.04 8.78
N GLU A 227 -6.57 -18.73 9.76
CA GLU A 227 -6.09 -18.67 11.14
C GLU A 227 -4.77 -19.45 11.29
N LEU A 228 -3.75 -18.83 11.88
CA LEU A 228 -2.54 -19.53 12.29
C LEU A 228 -2.67 -20.00 13.74
N ARG A 229 -2.57 -21.30 13.93
CA ARG A 229 -2.63 -21.98 15.24
C ARG A 229 -1.26 -22.46 15.72
N ASP A 230 -0.26 -22.37 14.85
CA ASP A 230 1.14 -22.70 15.12
C ASP A 230 2.08 -21.73 14.38
N ALA A 231 3.37 -21.80 14.68
CA ALA A 231 4.39 -20.87 14.18
C ALA A 231 4.79 -21.08 12.70
N PHE A 232 4.41 -22.21 12.10
CA PHE A 232 4.89 -22.62 10.78
C PHE A 232 3.81 -22.45 9.70
N GLY A 233 2.54 -22.73 10.03
CA GLY A 233 1.41 -22.61 9.13
C GLY A 233 1.47 -23.55 7.92
N PRO A 234 0.55 -23.38 6.94
CA PRO A 234 0.50 -24.18 5.71
C PRO A 234 1.83 -24.37 4.97
N PRO A 235 2.71 -23.36 4.86
CA PRO A 235 3.96 -23.50 4.11
C PRO A 235 4.91 -24.61 4.60
N ALA A 236 4.80 -25.06 5.85
CA ALA A 236 5.65 -26.16 6.35
C ALA A 236 5.25 -27.54 5.81
N TYR A 237 4.04 -27.71 5.28
CA TYR A 237 3.54 -28.99 4.79
C TYR A 237 2.89 -28.92 3.40
N CYS A 238 2.78 -27.73 2.81
CA CYS A 238 2.23 -27.47 1.48
C CYS A 238 3.32 -26.96 0.51
N PRO A 239 3.87 -27.81 -0.39
CA PRO A 239 4.98 -27.46 -1.27
C PRO A 239 4.65 -26.43 -2.36
N GLU A 240 3.36 -26.13 -2.56
CA GLU A 240 2.91 -25.10 -3.50
C GLU A 240 3.30 -23.68 -3.09
N TYR A 241 3.52 -23.41 -1.79
CA TYR A 241 3.95 -22.09 -1.30
C TYR A 241 5.44 -21.88 -1.52
N ARG A 242 5.80 -21.45 -2.73
CA ARG A 242 7.19 -21.23 -3.15
C ARG A 242 7.74 -19.83 -2.81
N CYS A 243 6.90 -18.96 -2.26
CA CYS A 243 7.29 -17.62 -1.83
C CYS A 243 6.65 -17.28 -0.48
N ILE A 244 7.50 -17.02 0.50
CA ILE A 244 7.12 -16.52 1.82
C ILE A 244 7.60 -15.08 1.93
N VAL A 245 6.67 -14.14 2.12
CA VAL A 245 7.00 -12.75 2.41
C VAL A 245 7.03 -12.56 3.93
N ALA A 246 8.14 -12.05 4.44
CA ALA A 246 8.35 -11.84 5.87
C ALA A 246 8.89 -10.43 6.14
N SER A 247 8.56 -9.86 7.30
CA SER A 247 9.26 -8.68 7.80
C SER A 247 10.61 -9.08 8.40
N ALA A 248 11.55 -8.15 8.51
CA ALA A 248 12.84 -8.39 9.18
C ALA A 248 12.68 -8.89 10.63
N GLU A 249 11.58 -8.54 11.30
CA GLU A 249 11.23 -8.99 12.65
C GLU A 249 10.75 -10.46 12.70
N SER A 250 10.30 -11.00 11.57
CA SER A 250 9.70 -12.34 11.46
C SER A 250 10.70 -13.40 10.97
N VAL A 251 11.92 -13.01 10.63
CA VAL A 251 12.98 -13.94 10.18
C VAL A 251 13.75 -14.41 11.41
N PRO A 252 13.76 -15.72 11.74
CA PRO A 252 14.69 -16.26 12.72
C PRO A 252 16.12 -15.95 12.27
N VAL A 253 16.97 -15.45 13.17
CA VAL A 253 18.39 -15.22 12.89
C VAL A 253 19.07 -16.59 12.67
N GLY A 254 18.93 -17.15 11.48
CA GLY A 254 19.39 -18.49 11.14
C GLY A 254 18.92 -18.92 9.75
N ASN A 255 19.84 -18.82 8.78
CA ASN A 255 19.82 -19.51 7.48
C ASN A 255 18.55 -19.42 6.62
N THR A 256 18.04 -18.22 6.36
CA THR A 256 17.06 -18.02 5.27
C THR A 256 17.60 -16.99 4.29
N HIS A 257 17.58 -17.31 2.98
CA HIS A 257 17.87 -16.35 1.93
C HIS A 257 16.81 -15.24 1.98
N ILE A 258 17.20 -14.10 2.56
CA ILE A 258 16.42 -12.87 2.53
C ILE A 258 16.65 -12.26 1.15
N THR A 259 15.66 -12.35 0.27
CA THR A 259 15.65 -11.49 -0.92
C THR A 259 15.31 -10.08 -0.44
N ARG A 260 16.35 -9.24 -0.30
CA ARG A 260 16.22 -7.80 -0.05
C ARG A 260 15.69 -7.09 -1.29
#